data_AF-A0A0S4RAJ6-F1
#
_entry.id   AF-A0A0S4RAJ6-F1
#
_cell.length_a   1.000
_cell.length_b   1.000
_cell.length_c   1.000
_cell.angle_alpha   90.00
_cell.angle_beta   90.00
_cell.angle_gamma   90.00
#
_symmetry.space_group_name_H-M   'P 1'
#
loop_
_entity.id
_entity.type
_entity.pdbx_description
1 polymer ?
#
loop_
_entity_poly.entity_id
_entity_poly.type
_entity_poly.pdbx_seq_one_letter_code
_entity_poly.pdbx_strand_id
1 'polypeptide(L)'
;MIVFGSEFVPYSNIVLEDFNILNLKKQAEFLRVNSKKQAIFANANSVKFIVCDNLSFARVLQSIANDYLFDSKIALLINDDIELEAACDARIDAVIYKNILG
;
A
#
# COMPACT_ATOMS: atom_id res chain seq x y z
N MET A 1 -7.83 8.92 -3.40
CA MET A 1 -6.84 7.90 -3.77
C MET A 1 -5.56 8.59 -4.21
N ILE A 2 -4.40 8.03 -3.84
CA ILE A 2 -3.06 8.45 -4.27
C ILE A 2 -2.59 7.49 -5.37
N VAL A 3 -1.91 8.01 -6.40
CA VAL A 3 -1.45 7.19 -7.53
C VAL A 3 0.06 7.33 -7.66
N PHE A 4 0.76 6.20 -7.79
CA PHE A 4 2.21 6.15 -8.01
C PHE A 4 2.53 5.36 -9.27
N GLY A 5 3.34 5.93 -10.18
CA GLY A 5 3.82 5.23 -11.38
C GLY A 5 3.01 5.43 -12.65
N SER A 6 2.02 6.33 -12.63
CA SER A 6 1.35 6.81 -13.84
C SER A 6 2.20 7.87 -14.55
N GLU A 7 2.18 7.89 -15.89
CA GLU A 7 2.84 8.94 -16.69
C GLU A 7 2.31 10.36 -16.40
N PHE A 8 1.07 10.45 -15.90
CA PHE A 8 0.41 11.71 -15.58
C PHE A 8 0.69 12.21 -14.15
N VAL A 9 1.33 11.37 -13.32
CA VAL A 9 1.55 11.67 -11.90
C VAL A 9 3.04 11.58 -11.60
N PRO A 10 3.75 12.71 -11.41
CA PRO A 10 5.15 12.67 -11.04
C PRO A 10 5.31 11.97 -9.68
N TYR A 11 6.22 11.01 -9.61
CA TYR A 11 6.51 10.27 -8.38
C TYR A 11 8.02 10.20 -8.16
N SER A 12 8.41 10.17 -6.89
CA SER A 12 9.78 9.86 -6.47
C SER A 12 9.99 8.35 -6.43
N ASN A 13 11.26 7.92 -6.54
CA ASN A 13 11.65 6.51 -6.52
C ASN A 13 11.01 5.76 -5.33
N ILE A 14 10.23 4.71 -5.61
CA ILE A 14 9.58 3.89 -4.58
C ILE A 14 10.48 2.73 -4.22
N VAL A 15 10.87 2.65 -2.96
CA VAL A 15 11.55 1.49 -2.39
C VAL A 15 10.53 0.68 -1.62
N LEU A 16 10.06 -0.40 -2.25
CA LEU A 16 9.17 -1.36 -1.61
C LEU A 16 9.98 -2.37 -0.80
N GLU A 17 9.70 -2.43 0.50
CA GLU A 17 10.36 -3.33 1.43
C GLU A 17 9.38 -4.40 1.92
N ASP A 18 9.85 -5.61 2.19
CA ASP A 18 9.02 -6.64 2.82
C ASP A 18 8.92 -6.46 4.34
N PHE A 19 7.78 -6.84 4.92
CA PHE A 19 7.59 -6.82 6.37
C PHE A 19 8.64 -7.68 7.09
N ASN A 20 9.54 -7.02 7.81
CA ASN A 20 10.46 -7.62 8.76
C ASN A 20 10.91 -6.59 9.82
N ILE A 21 11.50 -7.06 10.92
CA ILE A 21 11.91 -6.19 12.04
C ILE A 21 12.95 -5.14 11.63
N LEU A 22 13.86 -5.47 10.71
CA LEU A 22 14.89 -4.54 10.25
C LEU A 22 14.28 -3.37 9.47
N ASN A 23 13.32 -3.64 8.60
CA ASN A 23 12.66 -2.64 7.77
C ASN A 23 11.71 -1.74 8.56
N LEU A 24 11.07 -2.28 9.61
CA LEU A 24 10.34 -1.46 10.58
C LEU A 24 11.28 -0.50 11.32
N LYS A 25 12.45 -0.97 11.77
CA LYS A 25 13.46 -0.11 12.44
C LYS A 25 14.04 0.96 11.52
N LYS A 26 14.15 0.67 10.22
CA LYS A 26 14.59 1.62 9.19
C LYS A 26 13.53 2.65 8.80
N GLN A 27 12.31 2.55 9.34
CA GLN A 27 11.16 3.39 8.96
C GLN A 27 10.88 3.34 7.46
N ALA A 28 10.79 2.13 6.90
CA ALA A 28 10.39 1.95 5.50
C ALA A 28 9.07 2.68 5.21
N GLU A 29 9.06 3.52 4.17
CA GLU A 29 7.87 4.29 3.79
C GLU A 29 6.79 3.40 3.18
N PHE A 30 7.19 2.43 2.35
CA PHE A 30 6.34 1.45 1.69
C PHE A 30 6.70 0.05 2.17
N LEU A 31 5.76 -0.63 2.84
CA LEU A 31 6.02 -1.95 3.42
C LEU A 31 4.98 -2.96 2.93
N ARG A 32 5.44 -4.01 2.24
CA ARG A 32 4.61 -5.11 1.79
C ARG A 32 4.21 -6.00 2.97
N VAL A 33 2.91 -6.27 3.08
CA VAL A 33 2.35 -7.14 4.12
C VAL A 33 1.51 -8.27 3.51
N ASN A 34 1.51 -9.41 4.18
CA ASN A 34 0.81 -10.63 3.76
C ASN A 34 -0.24 -11.07 4.79
N SER A 35 -0.49 -10.29 5.84
CA SER A 35 -1.52 -10.60 6.85
C SER A 35 -2.03 -9.35 7.58
N LYS A 36 -3.25 -9.44 8.13
CA LYS A 36 -3.84 -8.39 8.98
C LYS A 36 -2.93 -8.01 10.15
N LYS A 37 -2.28 -9.00 10.78
CA LYS A 37 -1.34 -8.80 11.89
C LYS A 37 -0.16 -7.91 11.48
N GLN A 38 0.41 -8.16 10.30
CA GLN A 38 1.51 -7.35 9.78
C GLN A 38 1.05 -5.93 9.46
N ALA A 39 -0.15 -5.75 8.89
CA ALA A 39 -0.72 -4.41 8.65
C ALA A 39 -0.90 -3.61 9.95
N ILE A 40 -1.45 -4.23 11.00
CA ILE A 40 -1.60 -3.59 12.32
C ILE A 40 -0.23 -3.15 12.88
N PHE A 41 0.77 -4.02 12.80
CA PHE A 41 2.12 -3.69 13.28
C PHE A 41 2.83 -2.65 12.42
N ALA A 42 2.60 -2.65 11.10
CA ALA A 42 3.13 -1.61 10.22
C ALA A 42 2.56 -0.23 10.60
N ASN A 43 1.24 -0.14 10.80
CA ASN A 43 0.59 1.08 11.29
C ASN A 43 1.12 1.52 12.65
N ALA A 44 1.25 0.59 13.60
CA ALA A 44 1.80 0.89 14.93
C ALA A 44 3.27 1.39 14.89
N ASN A 45 4.00 1.15 13.81
CA ASN A 45 5.36 1.65 13.58
C ASN A 45 5.39 2.84 12.59
N SER A 46 4.26 3.51 12.38
CA SER A 46 4.15 4.72 11.55
C SER A 46 4.59 4.53 10.09
N VAL A 47 4.50 3.30 9.57
CA VAL A 47 4.71 3.04 8.14
C VAL A 47 3.68 3.86 7.36
N LYS A 48 4.10 4.58 6.33
CA LYS A 48 3.20 5.49 5.61
C LYS A 48 2.27 4.75 4.66
N PHE A 49 2.79 3.78 3.92
CA PHE A 49 2.03 2.96 2.97
C PHE A 49 2.17 1.47 3.30
N ILE A 50 1.04 0.85 3.63
CA ILE A 50 0.92 -0.59 3.80
C ILE A 50 0.53 -1.18 2.45
N VAL A 51 1.44 -1.94 1.86
CA VAL A 51 1.35 -2.40 0.47
C VAL A 51 0.88 -3.85 0.40
N CYS A 52 -0.02 -4.16 -0.52
CA CYS A 52 -0.39 -5.53 -0.87
C CYS A 52 -0.62 -5.67 -2.39
N ASP A 53 -0.70 -6.90 -2.87
CA ASP A 53 -0.75 -7.25 -4.30
C ASP A 53 -2.06 -7.91 -4.73
N ASN A 54 -3.05 -7.93 -3.83
CA ASN A 54 -4.33 -8.58 -4.03
C ASN A 54 -5.48 -7.66 -3.64
N LEU A 55 -6.38 -7.36 -4.59
CA LEU A 55 -7.50 -6.44 -4.38
C LEU A 55 -8.44 -6.89 -3.25
N SER A 56 -8.77 -8.19 -3.17
CA SER A 56 -9.63 -8.71 -2.11
C SER A 56 -9.01 -8.52 -0.73
N PHE A 57 -7.70 -8.73 -0.61
CA PHE A 57 -6.97 -8.48 0.63
C PHE A 57 -6.84 -6.98 0.94
N ALA A 58 -6.58 -6.14 -0.07
CA ALA A 58 -6.56 -4.68 0.06
C ALA A 58 -7.89 -4.15 0.64
N ARG A 59 -9.03 -4.66 0.18
CA ARG A 59 -10.36 -4.31 0.71
C ARG A 59 -10.51 -4.65 2.19
N VAL A 60 -10.03 -5.82 2.60
CA VAL A 60 -10.03 -6.23 4.01
C VAL A 60 -9.16 -5.28 4.84
N LEU A 61 -7.96 -4.96 4.35
CA LEU A 61 -7.06 -4.03 5.03
C LEU A 61 -7.63 -2.61 5.09
N GLN A 62 -8.28 -2.14 4.03
CA GLN A 62 -8.93 -0.82 3.98
C GLN A 62 -10.08 -0.72 4.99
N SER A 63 -10.89 -1.77 5.14
CA SER A 63 -11.94 -1.81 6.18
C SER A 63 -11.33 -1.67 7.56
N ILE A 64 -10.28 -2.45 7.86
CA ILE A 64 -9.56 -2.39 9.15
C ILE A 64 -8.97 -0.99 9.37
N ALA A 65 -8.31 -0.43 8.35
CA ALA A 65 -7.70 0.89 8.42
C ALA A 65 -8.75 1.97 8.73
N ASN A 66 -9.93 1.89 8.11
CA ASN A 66 -11.01 2.83 8.35
C ASN A 66 -11.63 2.65 9.75
N ASP A 67 -11.89 1.40 10.17
CA ASP A 67 -12.52 1.07 11.45
C ASP A 67 -11.62 1.45 12.65
N TYR A 68 -10.32 1.27 12.51
CA TYR A 68 -9.32 1.57 13.54
C TYR A 68 -8.59 2.89 13.34
N LEU A 69 -9.00 3.70 12.36
CA LEU A 69 -8.44 5.02 12.08
C LEU A 69 -6.91 4.99 11.91
N PHE A 70 -6.41 4.11 11.04
CA PHE A 70 -4.99 4.02 10.73
C PHE A 70 -4.46 5.36 10.20
N ASP A 71 -3.28 5.75 10.67
CA ASP A 71 -2.52 6.86 10.08
C ASP A 71 -1.91 6.44 8.74
N SER A 72 -1.55 5.16 8.61
CA SER A 72 -1.11 4.55 7.36
C SER A 72 -2.18 4.56 6.27
N LYS A 73 -1.75 4.59 5.01
CA LYS A 73 -2.61 4.37 3.83
C LYS A 73 -2.44 2.96 3.29
N ILE A 74 -3.52 2.37 2.81
CA ILE A 74 -3.47 1.06 2.12
C ILE A 74 -3.17 1.27 0.64
N ALA A 75 -2.13 0.62 0.13
CA ALA A 75 -1.68 0.73 -1.24
C ALA A 75 -1.75 -0.62 -1.98
N LEU A 76 -2.45 -0.67 -3.11
CA LEU A 76 -2.52 -1.86 -3.96
C LEU A 76 -1.49 -1.79 -5.10
N LEU A 77 -0.72 -2.85 -5.29
CA LEU A 77 0.12 -3.01 -6.47
C LEU A 77 -0.74 -3.36 -7.68
N ILE A 78 -0.62 -2.57 -8.74
CA ILE A 78 -1.39 -2.73 -9.98
C ILE A 78 -0.49 -2.85 -11.22
N ASN A 79 -1.02 -3.43 -12.29
CA ASN A 79 -0.33 -3.55 -13.58
C ASN A 79 -0.77 -2.49 -14.58
N ASP A 80 -2.05 -2.10 -14.55
CA ASP A 80 -2.69 -1.29 -15.57
C ASP A 80 -3.88 -0.48 -15.03
N ASP A 81 -4.51 0.29 -15.92
CA ASP A 81 -5.62 1.19 -15.59
C ASP A 81 -6.94 0.46 -15.30
N ILE A 82 -7.09 -0.79 -15.75
CA ILE A 82 -8.26 -1.61 -15.41
C ILE A 82 -8.20 -1.95 -13.91
N GLU A 83 -7.01 -2.31 -13.42
CA GLU A 83 -6.78 -2.53 -11.99
C GLU A 83 -6.86 -1.23 -11.17
N LEU A 84 -6.50 -0.08 -11.74
CA LEU A 84 -6.73 1.25 -11.14
C LEU A 84 -8.23 1.53 -10.91
N GLU A 85 -9.07 1.31 -11.92
CA GLU A 85 -10.52 1.49 -11.82
C GLU A 85 -11.10 0.55 -10.75
N ALA A 86 -10.67 -0.72 -10.74
CA ALA A 86 -11.09 -1.67 -9.72
C ALA A 86 -10.69 -1.24 -8.29
N ALA A 87 -9.52 -0.61 -8.13
CA ALA A 87 -9.08 -0.05 -6.86
C ALA A 87 -9.91 1.19 -6.44
N CYS A 88 -10.30 2.04 -7.40
CA CYS A 88 -11.22 3.16 -7.18
C CYS A 88 -12.57 2.69 -6.65
N ASP A 89 -13.19 1.71 -7.32
CA ASP A 89 -14.48 1.14 -6.91
C ASP A 89 -14.42 0.50 -5.52
N ALA A 90 -13.28 -0.12 -5.22
CA ALA A 90 -12.98 -0.68 -3.91
C ALA A 90 -12.59 0.37 -2.84
N ARG A 91 -12.49 1.65 -3.22
CA ARG A 91 -12.13 2.79 -2.36
C ARG A 91 -10.78 2.61 -1.65
N ILE A 92 -9.80 2.04 -2.35
CA ILE A 92 -8.45 1.88 -1.82
C ILE A 92 -7.73 3.24 -1.75
N ASP A 93 -7.01 3.49 -0.66
CA ASP A 93 -6.34 4.78 -0.42
C ASP A 93 -5.30 5.12 -1.49
N ALA A 94 -4.56 4.12 -1.98
CA ALA A 94 -3.50 4.31 -2.96
C ALA A 94 -3.32 3.13 -3.92
N VAL A 95 -2.71 3.40 -5.07
CA VAL A 95 -2.19 2.37 -5.99
C VAL A 95 -0.75 2.64 -6.39
N ILE A 96 -0.02 1.57 -6.70
CA ILE A 96 1.37 1.62 -7.17
C ILE A 96 1.49 0.74 -8.41
N TYR A 97 1.82 1.32 -9.56
CA TYR A 97 2.08 0.52 -10.77
C TYR A 97 3.35 -0.29 -10.60
N LYS A 98 3.35 -1.57 -10.97
CA LYS A 98 4.50 -2.45 -10.77
C LYS A 98 5.70 -2.13 -11.66
N ASN A 99 5.48 -1.48 -12.81
CA ASN A 99 6.55 -1.07 -13.73
C ASN A 99 7.59 -0.12 -13.09
N ILE A 100 7.26 0.52 -11.97
CA ILE A 100 8.16 1.44 -11.26
C ILE A 100 8.87 0.79 -10.06
N LEU A 101 8.53 -0.46 -9.75
CA LEU A 101 9.22 -1.25 -8.75
C LEU A 101 10.35 -1.99 -9.47
N GLY A 102 11.59 -1.64 -9.12
CA GLY A 102 12.80 -2.21 -9.74
C GLY A 102 12.95 -3.71 -9.52
#